data_AF-A0A838KVV2-F1
#
_entry.id   AF-A0A838KVV2-F1
#
_cell.length_a   1.000
_cell.length_b   1.000
_cell.length_c   1.000
_cell.angle_alpha   90.00
_cell.angle_beta   90.00
_cell.angle_gamma   90.00
#
_symmetry.space_group_name_H-M   'P 1'
#
loop_
_entity.id
_entity.type
_entity.pdbx_description
1 polymer ?
#
loop_
_entity_poly.entity_id
_entity_poly.type
_entity_poly.pdbx_seq_one_letter_code
_entity_poly.pdbx_strand_id
1 'polypeptide(L)'
;MRNLRLLGTFVVLWAVPVGALYLWRGGNDVLVEEALFFTGAAFVTFGGAYAVLSYISEVAVSQYGWLTAEQMVQGLGLAESTPGPLIMVTEYVGFIGAYNDPGPFAPLLYGTLGALITTYATFLPCFLFIFLLAPYIERLANNRSISAVLVGVTAAVVGVIANLAVYFATQVLFPDGVSFQGLDVFA
;
A
#
# COMPACT_ATOMS: atom_id res chain seq x y z
N MET A 1 -26.73 5.11 -16.31
CA MET A 1 -27.07 5.96 -15.15
C MET A 1 -26.56 5.40 -13.81
N ARG A 2 -26.75 4.10 -13.50
CA ARG A 2 -26.23 3.48 -12.26
C ARG A 2 -24.74 3.76 -12.00
N ASN A 3 -23.87 3.46 -12.97
CA ASN A 3 -22.43 3.62 -12.81
C ASN A 3 -22.02 5.09 -12.60
N LEU A 4 -22.69 6.04 -13.27
CA LEU A 4 -22.47 7.48 -13.05
C LEU A 4 -22.83 7.91 -11.62
N ARG A 5 -23.94 7.39 -11.09
CA ARG A 5 -24.35 7.66 -9.70
C ARG A 5 -23.35 7.09 -8.71
N LEU A 6 -22.87 5.85 -8.92
CA LEU A 6 -21.84 5.23 -8.08
C LEU A 6 -20.54 6.04 -8.07
N LEU A 7 -20.07 6.48 -9.24
CA LEU A 7 -18.89 7.34 -9.35
C LEU A 7 -19.11 8.67 -8.64
N GLY A 8 -20.28 9.31 -8.81
CA GLY A 8 -20.62 10.54 -8.10
C GLY A 8 -20.64 10.35 -6.58
N THR A 9 -21.24 9.27 -6.08
CA THR A 9 -21.25 8.94 -4.65
C THR A 9 -19.83 8.70 -4.12
N PHE A 10 -18.99 7.97 -4.85
CA PHE A 10 -17.59 7.78 -4.49
C PHE A 10 -16.83 9.12 -4.41
N VAL A 11 -16.97 9.97 -5.42
CA VAL A 11 -16.29 11.28 -5.44
C VAL A 11 -16.72 12.12 -4.25
N VAL A 12 -18.01 12.12 -3.89
CA VAL A 12 -18.49 12.84 -2.71
C VAL A 12 -17.93 12.22 -1.42
N LEU A 13 -18.01 10.89 -1.28
CA LEU A 13 -17.48 10.19 -0.12
C LEU A 13 -15.97 10.38 0.06
N TRP A 14 -15.22 10.51 -1.03
CA TRP A 14 -13.79 10.77 -0.98
C TRP A 14 -13.49 12.25 -0.72
N ALA A 15 -14.09 13.15 -1.49
CA ALA A 15 -13.77 14.58 -1.45
C ALA A 15 -14.20 15.26 -0.15
N VAL A 16 -15.26 14.79 0.51
CA VAL A 16 -15.71 15.36 1.79
C VAL A 16 -14.68 15.19 2.92
N PRO A 17 -14.25 13.96 3.30
CA PRO A 17 -13.26 13.78 4.36
C PRO A 17 -11.87 14.27 3.95
N VAL A 18 -11.41 14.01 2.73
CA VAL A 18 -10.08 14.46 2.28
C VAL A 18 -10.04 15.98 2.17
N GLY A 19 -11.09 16.60 1.62
CA GLY A 19 -11.21 18.06 1.54
C GLY A 19 -11.36 18.71 2.93
N ALA A 20 -12.11 18.09 3.85
CA ALA A 20 -12.21 18.57 5.22
C ALA A 20 -10.85 18.53 5.95
N LEU A 21 -10.09 17.44 5.80
CA LEU A 21 -8.73 17.34 6.36
C LEU A 21 -7.78 18.37 5.73
N TYR A 22 -7.84 18.52 4.40
CA TYR A 22 -7.02 19.50 3.68
C TYR A 22 -7.30 20.94 4.15
N LEU A 23 -8.57 21.29 4.37
CA LEU A 23 -8.96 22.61 4.88
C LEU A 23 -8.60 22.82 6.35
N TRP A 24 -8.58 21.74 7.14
CA TRP A 24 -8.29 21.81 8.57
C TRP A 24 -6.79 21.88 8.89
N ARG A 25 -5.97 21.05 8.25
CA ARG A 25 -4.54 20.91 8.54
C ARG A 25 -3.61 21.44 7.45
N GLY A 26 -4.08 21.48 6.20
CA GLY A 26 -3.27 21.84 5.03
C GLY A 26 -2.61 20.63 4.37
N GLY A 27 -2.10 20.83 3.15
CA GLY A 27 -1.61 19.75 2.29
C GLY A 27 -0.32 19.04 2.73
N ASN A 28 0.45 19.64 3.64
CA ASN A 28 1.73 19.10 4.12
C ASN A 28 1.56 18.30 5.42
N ASP A 29 0.33 18.05 5.84
CA ASP A 29 0.06 17.30 7.05
C ASP A 29 0.01 15.80 6.76
N VAL A 30 0.60 15.01 7.66
CA VAL A 30 0.66 13.54 7.54
C VAL A 30 -0.71 12.91 7.29
N LEU A 31 -1.80 13.40 7.88
CA LEU A 31 -3.15 12.83 7.63
C LEU A 31 -3.61 13.02 6.19
N VAL A 32 -3.23 14.14 5.57
CA VAL A 32 -3.56 14.45 4.18
C VAL A 32 -2.67 13.66 3.24
N GLU A 33 -1.37 13.57 3.54
CA GLU A 33 -0.43 12.76 2.77
C GLU A 33 -0.85 11.28 2.78
N GLU A 34 -1.19 10.73 3.95
CA GLU A 34 -1.74 9.39 4.12
C GLU A 34 -3.01 9.21 3.28
N ALA A 35 -3.98 10.12 3.40
CA ALA A 35 -5.24 10.03 2.66
C ALA A 35 -5.02 9.97 1.14
N LEU A 36 -4.14 10.81 0.61
CA LEU A 36 -3.82 10.88 -0.82
C LEU A 36 -3.02 9.66 -1.28
N PHE A 37 -1.99 9.30 -0.52
CA PHE A 37 -1.13 8.17 -0.83
C PHE A 37 -1.89 6.85 -0.82
N PHE A 38 -2.63 6.54 0.25
CA PHE A 38 -3.35 5.27 0.35
C PHE A 38 -4.53 5.18 -0.61
N THR A 39 -5.19 6.31 -0.92
CA THR A 39 -6.17 6.35 -2.02
C THR A 39 -5.49 5.99 -3.34
N GLY A 40 -4.36 6.65 -3.65
CA GLY A 40 -3.61 6.41 -4.88
C GLY A 40 -3.13 4.97 -4.99
N ALA A 41 -2.52 4.45 -3.93
CA ALA A 41 -2.06 3.07 -3.81
C ALA A 41 -3.20 2.10 -4.15
N ALA A 42 -4.39 2.29 -3.54
CA ALA A 42 -5.55 1.43 -3.81
C ALA A 42 -6.03 1.43 -5.28
N PHE A 43 -5.71 2.46 -6.07
CA PHE A 43 -6.00 2.50 -7.51
C PHE A 43 -4.90 1.88 -8.39
N VAL A 44 -3.64 1.91 -7.96
CA VAL A 44 -2.48 1.57 -8.80
C VAL A 44 -1.81 0.26 -8.44
N THR A 45 -2.12 -0.33 -7.29
CA THR A 45 -1.46 -1.55 -6.84
C THR A 45 -2.13 -2.80 -7.40
N PHE A 46 -1.35 -3.63 -8.09
CA PHE A 46 -1.72 -4.95 -8.58
C PHE A 46 -0.69 -5.97 -8.10
N GLY A 47 -1.07 -7.24 -7.98
CA GLY A 47 -0.11 -8.31 -7.63
C GLY A 47 -0.22 -8.91 -6.23
N GLY A 48 -1.31 -8.62 -5.50
CA GLY A 48 -1.57 -9.20 -4.18
C GLY A 48 -0.98 -8.38 -3.03
N ALA A 49 -1.30 -8.78 -1.79
CA ALA A 49 -1.04 -7.95 -0.62
C ALA A 49 0.46 -7.70 -0.36
N TYR A 50 1.33 -8.66 -0.65
CA TYR A 50 2.78 -8.49 -0.47
C TYR A 50 3.43 -7.52 -1.46
N ALA A 51 2.96 -7.47 -2.72
CA ALA A 51 3.46 -6.51 -3.70
C ALA A 51 3.11 -5.06 -3.29
N VAL A 52 1.87 -4.88 -2.84
CA VAL A 52 1.39 -3.60 -2.28
C VAL A 52 2.22 -3.23 -1.06
N LEU A 53 2.52 -4.20 -0.19
CA LEU A 53 3.27 -3.95 1.03
C LEU A 53 4.70 -3.50 0.75
N SER A 54 5.42 -4.14 -0.17
CA SER A 54 6.77 -3.71 -0.54
C SER A 54 6.80 -2.26 -1.03
N TYR A 55 5.79 -1.85 -1.82
CA TYR A 55 5.64 -0.47 -2.27
C TYR A 55 5.38 0.49 -1.10
N ILE A 56 4.45 0.13 -0.20
CA ILE A 56 4.12 0.96 0.97
C ILE A 56 5.31 1.07 1.93
N SER A 57 6.04 -0.02 2.18
CA SER A 57 7.26 0.00 3.00
C SER A 57 8.29 0.99 2.48
N GLU A 58 8.57 0.95 1.17
CA GLU A 58 9.56 1.84 0.56
C GLU A 58 9.12 3.31 0.69
N VAL A 59 7.86 3.60 0.37
CA VAL A 59 7.37 4.98 0.39
C VAL A 59 7.22 5.51 1.82
N ALA A 60 6.68 4.72 2.74
CA ALA A 60 6.45 5.14 4.12
C ALA A 60 7.76 5.29 4.92
N VAL A 61 8.78 4.46 4.64
CA VAL A 61 10.07 4.51 5.34
C VAL A 61 11.06 5.47 4.64
N SER A 62 11.28 5.31 3.34
CA SER A 62 12.35 6.02 2.63
C SER A 62 11.90 7.40 2.12
N GLN A 63 10.66 7.53 1.67
CA GLN A 63 10.18 8.77 1.02
C GLN A 63 9.55 9.74 2.00
N TYR A 64 8.53 9.31 2.76
CA TYR A 64 7.84 10.15 3.73
C TYR A 64 8.48 10.12 5.12
N GLY A 65 9.16 9.03 5.49
CA GLY A 65 9.76 8.89 6.81
C GLY A 65 8.74 8.79 7.95
N TRP A 66 7.53 8.33 7.66
CA TRP A 66 6.45 8.14 8.64
C TRP A 66 6.82 7.13 9.74
N LEU A 67 7.64 6.13 9.41
CA LEU A 67 8.10 5.11 10.34
C LEU A 67 9.47 4.57 9.97
N THR A 68 10.17 4.00 10.96
CA THR A 68 11.46 3.35 10.74
C THR A 68 11.29 1.96 10.10
N ALA A 69 12.35 1.44 9.48
CA ALA A 69 12.36 0.07 8.97
C ALA A 69 12.04 -0.97 10.08
N GLU A 70 12.49 -0.73 11.31
CA GLU A 70 12.19 -1.59 12.45
C GLU A 70 10.69 -1.56 12.81
N GLN A 71 10.08 -0.37 12.86
CA GLN A 71 8.64 -0.22 13.07
C GLN A 71 7.85 -0.91 11.95
N MET A 72 8.33 -0.86 10.71
CA MET A 72 7.66 -1.53 9.60
C MET A 72 7.68 -3.06 9.76
N VAL A 73 8.82 -3.63 10.19
CA VAL A 73 8.92 -5.07 10.49
C VAL A 73 8.01 -5.47 11.65
N GLN A 74 7.90 -4.64 12.69
CA GLN A 74 6.96 -4.88 13.79
C GLN A 74 5.50 -4.86 13.31
N GLY A 75 5.14 -3.91 12.44
CA GLY A 75 3.82 -3.84 11.82
C GLY A 75 3.48 -5.08 11.00
N LEU A 76 4.43 -5.59 10.21
CA LEU A 76 4.28 -6.84 9.47
C LEU A 76 4.10 -8.04 10.43
N GLY A 77 4.92 -8.14 11.47
CA GLY A 77 4.80 -9.20 12.48
C GLY A 77 3.44 -9.18 13.17
N LEU A 78 2.91 -7.99 13.48
CA LEU A 78 1.58 -7.82 14.04
C LEU A 78 0.50 -8.28 13.05
N ALA A 79 0.55 -7.83 11.79
CA ALA A 79 -0.41 -8.22 10.76
C ALA A 79 -0.45 -9.73 10.50
N GLU A 80 0.71 -10.39 10.45
CA GLU A 80 0.82 -11.85 10.26
C GLU A 80 0.36 -12.65 11.50
N SER A 81 0.45 -12.06 12.70
CA SER A 81 -0.03 -12.69 13.94
C SER A 81 -1.56 -12.61 14.11
N THR A 82 -2.20 -11.65 13.44
CA THR A 82 -3.64 -11.44 13.52
C THR A 82 -4.38 -12.24 12.44
N PRO A 83 -5.47 -12.96 12.77
CA PRO A 83 -6.31 -13.57 11.75
C PRO A 83 -7.01 -12.47 10.94
N GLY A 84 -6.61 -12.27 9.69
CA GLY A 84 -7.21 -11.25 8.85
C GLY A 84 -6.47 -10.99 7.55
N PRO A 85 -6.91 -9.97 6.79
CA PRO A 85 -6.21 -9.57 5.59
C PRO A 85 -4.88 -8.88 5.93
N LEU A 86 -3.78 -9.30 5.28
CA LEU A 86 -2.45 -8.67 5.42
C LEU A 86 -2.49 -7.14 5.22
N ILE A 87 -3.46 -6.65 4.44
CA ILE A 87 -3.65 -5.22 4.18
C ILE A 87 -3.86 -4.40 5.46
N MET A 88 -4.23 -5.00 6.60
CA MET A 88 -4.36 -4.28 7.88
C MET A 88 -3.05 -3.63 8.35
N VAL A 89 -1.90 -4.06 7.83
CA VAL A 89 -0.63 -3.37 8.05
C VAL A 89 -0.65 -1.91 7.57
N THR A 90 -1.49 -1.53 6.61
CA THR A 90 -1.63 -0.13 6.17
C THR A 90 -2.22 0.73 7.28
N GLU A 91 -3.20 0.22 8.02
CA GLU A 91 -3.77 0.90 9.19
C GLU A 91 -2.69 1.15 10.25
N TYR A 92 -1.84 0.14 10.50
CA TYR A 92 -0.70 0.30 11.40
C TYR A 92 0.29 1.38 10.91
N VAL A 93 0.60 1.40 9.62
CA VAL A 93 1.49 2.42 9.02
C VAL A 93 0.89 3.82 9.21
N GLY A 94 -0.40 4.00 8.92
CA GLY A 94 -1.08 5.28 9.14
C GLY A 94 -1.16 5.67 10.62
N PHE A 95 -1.34 4.70 11.51
CA PHE A 95 -1.28 4.97 12.94
C PHE A 95 0.09 5.50 13.36
N ILE A 96 1.16 4.79 12.98
CA ILE A 96 2.52 5.15 13.40
C ILE A 96 2.99 6.45 12.72
N GLY A 97 2.63 6.67 11.45
CA GLY A 97 2.92 7.92 10.74
C GLY A 97 2.38 9.13 11.48
N ALA A 98 1.07 9.14 11.73
CA ALA A 98 0.43 10.21 12.49
C ALA A 98 0.82 10.24 13.99
N TYR A 99 1.19 9.10 14.59
CA TYR A 99 1.67 9.07 15.98
C TYR A 99 3.06 9.71 16.13
N ASN A 100 3.94 9.51 15.14
CA ASN A 100 5.30 10.05 15.12
C ASN A 100 5.32 11.55 14.78
N ASP A 101 4.38 12.02 13.95
CA ASP A 101 4.19 13.45 13.64
C ASP A 101 2.78 13.97 14.03
N PRO A 102 2.51 14.12 15.34
CA PRO A 102 1.18 14.52 15.81
C PRO A 102 0.94 16.05 15.75
N GLY A 103 1.95 16.83 15.34
CA GLY A 103 1.94 18.28 15.42
C GLY A 103 1.57 18.79 16.83
N PRO A 104 0.53 19.63 16.98
CA PRO A 104 0.13 20.18 18.28
C PRO A 104 -0.79 19.26 19.10
N PHE A 105 -1.18 18.09 18.58
CA PHE A 105 -2.16 17.21 19.19
C PHE A 105 -1.50 16.10 20.04
N ALA A 106 -2.32 15.40 20.83
CA ALA A 106 -1.85 14.23 21.56
C ALA A 106 -1.49 13.09 20.57
N PRO A 107 -0.31 12.44 20.71
CA PRO A 107 0.14 11.40 19.78
C PRO A 107 -0.88 10.29 19.55
N LEU A 108 -1.52 9.82 20.61
CA LEU A 108 -2.50 8.74 20.53
C LEU A 108 -3.75 9.15 19.74
N LEU A 109 -4.21 10.39 19.90
CA LEU A 109 -5.36 10.91 19.15
C LEU A 109 -5.00 11.02 17.67
N TYR A 110 -3.84 11.57 17.36
CA TYR A 110 -3.41 11.78 15.99
C TYR A 110 -3.14 10.47 15.26
N GLY A 111 -2.45 9.53 15.93
CA GLY A 111 -2.29 8.16 15.44
C GLY A 111 -3.64 7.48 15.17
N THR A 112 -4.63 7.65 16.04
CA THR A 112 -5.98 7.10 15.80
C THR A 112 -6.64 7.72 14.57
N LEU A 113 -6.47 9.03 14.34
CA LEU A 113 -6.96 9.68 13.12
C LEU A 113 -6.23 9.16 11.86
N GLY A 114 -4.92 8.95 11.95
CA GLY A 114 -4.11 8.35 10.88
C GLY A 114 -4.56 6.95 10.50
N ALA A 115 -4.80 6.10 11.51
CA ALA A 115 -5.38 4.77 11.33
C ALA A 115 -6.74 4.81 10.61
N LEU A 116 -7.63 5.69 11.06
CA LEU A 116 -8.97 5.84 10.50
C LEU A 116 -8.94 6.34 9.06
N ILE A 117 -8.16 7.39 8.77
CA ILE A 117 -8.09 7.95 7.42
C ILE A 117 -7.42 6.99 6.45
N THR A 118 -6.36 6.31 6.89
CA THR A 118 -5.65 5.32 6.07
C THR A 118 -6.55 4.13 5.74
N THR A 119 -7.29 3.61 6.73
CA THR A 119 -8.28 2.55 6.49
C THR A 119 -9.36 3.02 5.51
N TYR A 120 -9.88 4.22 5.72
CA TYR A 120 -10.91 4.79 4.85
C TYR A 120 -10.42 4.95 3.41
N ALA A 121 -9.24 5.55 3.22
CA ALA A 121 -8.62 5.80 1.92
C ALA A 121 -8.28 4.50 1.18
N THR A 122 -7.90 3.45 1.90
CA THR A 122 -7.56 2.14 1.31
C THR A 122 -8.82 1.39 0.86
N PHE A 123 -9.87 1.35 1.69
CA PHE A 123 -11.05 0.55 1.41
C PHE A 123 -12.07 1.24 0.49
N LEU A 124 -12.14 2.58 0.48
CA LEU A 124 -13.12 3.29 -0.33
C LEU A 124 -13.00 2.99 -1.84
N PRO A 125 -11.79 3.01 -2.46
CA PRO A 125 -11.62 2.59 -3.86
C PRO A 125 -11.94 1.12 -4.08
N CYS A 126 -11.65 0.26 -3.10
CA CYS A 126 -11.97 -1.18 -3.18
C CYS A 126 -13.49 -1.39 -3.28
N PHE A 127 -14.29 -0.69 -2.47
CA PHE A 127 -15.75 -0.73 -2.57
C PHE A 127 -16.26 -0.18 -3.89
N LEU A 128 -15.65 0.89 -4.41
CA LEU A 128 -15.97 1.40 -5.74
C LEU A 128 -15.78 0.31 -6.79
N PHE A 129 -14.62 -0.37 -6.80
CA PHE A 129 -14.35 -1.44 -7.76
C PHE A 129 -15.32 -2.60 -7.62
N ILE A 130 -15.63 -3.04 -6.40
CA ILE A 130 -16.61 -4.12 -6.17
C ILE A 130 -17.96 -3.73 -6.77
N PHE A 131 -18.53 -2.58 -6.42
CA PHE A 131 -19.86 -2.20 -6.91
C PHE A 131 -19.89 -1.86 -8.40
N LEU A 132 -18.77 -1.38 -8.95
CA LEU A 132 -18.67 -1.02 -10.36
C LEU A 132 -18.47 -2.27 -11.23
N LEU A 133 -17.63 -3.23 -10.81
CA LEU A 133 -17.25 -4.42 -11.60
C LEU A 133 -18.12 -5.65 -11.33
N ALA A 134 -18.72 -5.81 -10.14
CA ALA A 134 -19.58 -6.96 -9.80
C ALA A 134 -20.58 -7.35 -10.91
N PRO A 135 -21.35 -6.43 -11.53
CA PRO A 135 -22.32 -6.79 -12.56
C PRO A 135 -21.69 -7.19 -13.91
N TYR A 136 -20.39 -6.97 -14.09
CA TYR A 136 -19.65 -7.30 -15.30
C TYR A 136 -18.67 -8.46 -15.09
N ILE A 137 -18.57 -8.99 -13.87
CA ILE A 137 -17.56 -9.99 -13.48
C ILE A 137 -17.63 -11.23 -14.38
N GLU A 138 -18.83 -11.75 -14.68
CA GLU A 138 -19.02 -12.92 -15.54
C GLU A 138 -18.59 -12.66 -17.00
N ARG A 139 -18.81 -11.44 -17.50
CA ARG A 139 -18.40 -11.06 -18.85
C ARG A 139 -16.89 -10.85 -18.96
N LEU A 140 -16.28 -10.28 -17.90
CA LEU A 140 -14.83 -10.12 -17.80
C LEU A 140 -14.14 -11.48 -17.68
N ALA A 141 -14.64 -12.37 -16.82
CA ALA A 141 -14.06 -13.69 -16.58
C ALA A 141 -14.09 -14.59 -17.84
N ASN A 142 -15.15 -14.47 -18.65
CA ASN A 142 -15.26 -15.23 -19.90
C ASN A 142 -14.49 -14.60 -21.08
N ASN A 143 -13.89 -13.42 -20.91
CA ASN A 143 -13.12 -12.76 -21.96
C ASN A 143 -11.65 -13.20 -21.92
N ARG A 144 -11.27 -14.07 -22.87
CA ARG A 144 -9.91 -14.62 -22.98
C ARG A 144 -8.82 -13.56 -23.08
N SER A 145 -9.07 -12.41 -23.73
CA SER A 145 -8.09 -11.34 -23.86
C SER A 145 -7.82 -10.64 -22.53
N ILE A 146 -8.87 -10.38 -21.73
CA ILE A 146 -8.71 -9.76 -20.41
C ILE A 146 -7.99 -10.71 -19.46
N SER A 147 -8.38 -11.99 -19.46
CA SER A 147 -7.69 -13.02 -18.67
C SER A 147 -6.22 -13.14 -19.06
N ALA A 148 -5.89 -13.10 -20.35
CA ALA A 148 -4.50 -13.14 -20.81
C ALA A 148 -3.68 -11.92 -20.34
N VAL A 149 -4.26 -10.72 -20.35
CA VAL A 149 -3.61 -9.51 -19.83
C VAL A 149 -3.34 -9.64 -18.33
N LEU A 150 -4.32 -10.11 -17.54
CA LEU A 150 -4.16 -10.30 -16.10
C LEU A 150 -3.06 -11.32 -15.78
N VAL A 151 -2.95 -12.41 -16.56
CA VAL A 151 -1.86 -13.38 -16.45
C VAL A 151 -0.49 -12.74 -16.77
N GLY A 152 -0.42 -11.85 -17.76
CA GLY A 152 0.79 -11.09 -18.04
C GLY A 152 1.21 -10.19 -16.87
N VAL A 153 0.23 -9.51 -16.25
CA VAL A 153 0.48 -8.67 -15.06
C VAL A 153 0.98 -9.51 -13.89
N THR A 154 0.36 -10.66 -13.60
CA THR A 154 0.82 -11.53 -12.51
C THR A 154 2.22 -12.07 -12.78
N ALA A 155 2.55 -12.43 -14.02
CA ALA A 155 3.91 -12.85 -14.40
C ALA A 155 4.95 -11.72 -14.21
N ALA A 156 4.60 -10.48 -14.56
CA ALA A 156 5.47 -9.32 -14.32
C ALA A 156 5.69 -9.08 -12.82
N VAL A 157 4.64 -9.17 -12.01
CA VAL A 157 4.72 -9.04 -10.54
C VAL A 157 5.66 -10.11 -9.96
N VAL A 158 5.53 -11.36 -10.40
CA VAL A 158 6.45 -12.44 -9.95
C VAL A 158 7.90 -12.10 -10.31
N GLY A 159 8.15 -11.54 -11.50
CA GLY A 159 9.48 -11.07 -11.89
C GLY A 159 10.03 -9.95 -11.00
N VAL A 160 9.20 -8.97 -10.64
CA VAL A 160 9.57 -7.87 -9.72
C VAL A 160 9.89 -8.42 -8.32
N ILE A 161 9.05 -9.32 -7.79
CA ILE A 161 9.27 -9.96 -6.49
C ILE A 161 10.57 -10.76 -6.51
N ALA A 162 10.83 -11.53 -7.57
CA ALA A 162 12.07 -12.28 -7.74
C ALA A 162 13.29 -11.35 -7.78
N ASN A 163 13.19 -10.20 -8.46
CA ASN A 163 14.26 -9.20 -8.50
C ASN A 163 14.54 -8.62 -7.11
N LEU A 164 13.52 -8.23 -6.35
CA LEU A 164 13.67 -7.78 -4.97
C LEU A 164 14.28 -8.84 -4.06
N ALA A 165 13.85 -10.10 -4.21
CA ALA A 165 14.38 -11.21 -3.44
C ALA A 165 15.89 -11.42 -3.72
N VAL A 166 16.30 -11.35 -4.99
CA VAL A 166 17.72 -11.42 -5.37
C VAL A 166 18.49 -10.23 -4.80
N TYR A 167 17.93 -9.01 -4.88
CA TYR A 167 18.54 -7.82 -4.29
C TYR A 167 18.80 -8.00 -2.79
N PHE A 168 17.78 -8.33 -2.00
CA PHE A 168 17.95 -8.57 -0.56
C PHE A 168 18.88 -9.74 -0.27
N ALA A 169 18.77 -10.85 -0.99
CA ALA A 169 19.64 -12.01 -0.80
C ALA A 169 21.11 -11.64 -1.03
N THR A 170 21.43 -10.82 -2.04
CA THR A 170 22.82 -10.39 -2.27
C THR A 170 23.36 -9.51 -1.15
N GLN A 171 22.55 -8.57 -0.63
CA GLN A 171 22.97 -7.70 0.49
C GLN A 171 23.16 -8.46 1.80
N VAL A 172 22.33 -9.49 2.05
CA VAL A 172 22.40 -10.30 3.28
C VAL A 172 23.51 -11.36 3.20
N LEU A 173 23.64 -12.05 2.06
CA LEU A 173 24.64 -13.11 1.89
C LEU A 173 26.04 -12.58 1.58
N PHE A 174 26.15 -11.39 0.98
CA PHE A 174 27.43 -10.76 0.61
C PHE A 174 27.49 -9.29 1.09
N PRO A 175 27.57 -9.04 2.42
CA PRO A 175 27.56 -7.69 2.99
C PRO A 175 28.75 -6.83 2.53
N ASP A 176 29.90 -7.45 2.25
CA ASP A 176 31.13 -6.79 1.78
C ASP A 176 31.23 -6.71 0.25
N GLY A 177 30.15 -7.06 -0.47
CA GLY A 177 30.11 -7.18 -1.92
C GLY A 177 30.47 -8.59 -2.42
N VAL A 178 30.07 -8.91 -3.65
CA VAL A 178 30.36 -10.21 -4.29
C VAL A 178 31.83 -10.22 -4.72
N SER A 179 32.73 -10.56 -3.80
CA SER A 179 34.14 -10.78 -4.15
C SER A 179 34.30 -12.14 -4.84
N PHE A 180 34.44 -12.12 -6.16
CA PHE A 180 34.79 -13.29 -6.99
C PHE A 180 36.28 -13.70 -6.84
N GLN A 181 37.01 -13.22 -5.84
CA GLN A 181 38.43 -13.57 -5.64
C GLN A 181 38.66 -14.98 -5.03
N GLY A 182 37.60 -15.70 -4.64
CA GLY A 182 37.70 -17.05 -4.08
C GLY A 182 37.17 -18.19 -4.95
N LEU A 183 36.73 -17.91 -6.19
CA LEU A 183 36.35 -18.96 -7.14
C LEU A 183 37.59 -19.35 -7.95
N ASP A 184 38.41 -20.23 -7.38
CA ASP A 184 39.45 -20.95 -8.12
C ASP A 184 38.76 -21.92 -9.09
N VAL A 185 38.44 -21.44 -10.29
CA VAL A 185 37.92 -22.25 -11.42
C VAL A 185 39.04 -23.07 -12.09
N PHE A 186 40.27 -23.02 -11.55
CA PHE A 186 41.46 -23.69 -12.08
C PHE A 186 42.25 -24.48 -11.01
N ALA A 187 41.55 -25.16 -10.10
CA ALA A 187 42.13 -26.23 -9.29
C ALA A 187 41.68 -27.60 -9.79
#